data_AF-A0A7X3TTB7-F1
#
_entry.id   AF-A0A7X3TTB7-F1
#
_cell.length_a   1.000
_cell.length_b   1.000
_cell.length_c   1.000
_cell.angle_alpha   90.00
_cell.angle_beta   90.00
_cell.angle_gamma   90.00
#
_symmetry.space_group_name_H-M   'P 1'
#
loop_
_entity.id
_entity.type
_entity.pdbx_description
1 polymer ?
#
loop_
_entity_poly.entity_id
_entity_poly.type
_entity_poly.pdbx_seq_one_letter_code
_entity_poly.pdbx_strand_id
1 'polypeptide(L)' 'MGGLDYALTEKVSIGMKARWASFRDLEGDTVWNLIRSHEPVRADGQTPFDSTLTISDIQYWALSFGLKYAF' A
#
# COMPACT_ATOMS: atom_id res chain seq x y z
N MET A 1 9.36 12.82 1.17
CA MET A 1 9.82 12.45 2.53
C MET A 1 10.71 13.56 3.07
N GLY A 2 10.67 13.81 4.38
CA GLY A 2 11.45 14.86 5.03
C GLY A 2 11.78 14.49 6.46
N GLY A 3 12.86 15.02 7.01
CA GLY A 3 13.28 14.71 8.37
C GLY A 3 14.28 15.71 8.91
N LEU A 4 14.41 15.71 10.23
CA LEU A 4 15.33 16.55 10.99
C LEU A 4 16.25 15.63 11.79
N ASP A 5 17.54 15.89 11.72
CA ASP A 5 18.56 15.24 12.54
C ASP A 5 19.21 16.29 13.43
N TYR A 6 19.31 16.00 14.73
CA TYR A 6 19.96 16.83 15.73
C TYR A 6 21.18 16.10 16.29
N ALA A 7 22.35 16.72 16.20
CA ALA A 7 23.58 16.19 16.78
C ALA A 7 23.57 16.41 18.30
N LEU A 8 23.62 15.32 19.06
CA LEU A 8 23.82 15.34 20.52
C LEU A 8 25.30 15.50 20.87
N THR A 9 26.17 14.96 20.03
CA THR A 9 27.64 15.00 20.15
C THR A 9 28.22 14.84 18.74
N GLU A 10 29.52 15.05 18.55
CA GLU A 10 30.23 14.79 17.28
C GLU A 10 29.97 13.39 16.70
N LYS A 11 29.67 12.41 17.56
CA LYS A 11 29.47 11.00 17.18
C LYS A 11 28.03 10.50 17.27
N VAL A 12 27.12 11.28 17.86
CA VAL A 12 25.76 10.82 18.17
C VAL A 12 24.74 11.83 17.66
N SER A 13 23.76 11.36 16.90
CA SER A 13 22.61 12.18 16.48
C SER A 13 21.29 11.47 16.72
N ILE A 14 20.27 12.24 17.06
CA ILE A 14 18.88 11.79 17.09
C ILE A 14 18.15 12.37 15.89
N GLY A 15 17.28 11.58 15.28
CA GLY A 15 16.59 11.97 14.06
C GLY A 15 15.12 11.62 14.09
N MET A 16 14.30 12.49 13.52
CA MET A 16 12.90 12.22 13.22
C MET A 16 12.70 12.29 11.71
N LYS A 17 12.04 11.29 11.13
CA LYS A 17 11.75 11.21 9.70
C LYS A 17 10.27 10.97 9.47
N ALA A 18 9.67 11.82 8.66
CA ALA A 18 8.32 11.67 8.14
C ALA A 18 8.37 11.17 6.69
N ARG A 19 7.63 10.10 6.42
CA ARG A 19 7.46 9.52 5.07
C ARG A 19 6.00 9.60 4.71
N TRP A 20 5.75 10.00 3.47
CA TRP A 20 4.45 9.92 2.84
C TRP A 20 4.67 9.26 1.47
N ALA A 21 3.81 8.31 1.15
CA ALA A 21 3.76 7.64 -0.13
C ALA A 21 2.30 7.47 -0.56
N SER A 22 2.05 7.72 -1.84
CA SER A 22 0.78 7.39 -2.49
C SER A 22 1.09 6.39 -3.60
N PHE A 23 0.28 5.35 -3.66
CA PHE A 23 0.33 4.36 -4.73
C PHE A 23 -0.84 4.63 -5.67
N ARG A 24 -0.61 4.39 -6.96
CA ARG A 24 -1.68 4.44 -7.97
C ARG A 24 -2.63 3.26 -7.75
N ASP A 25 -3.82 3.39 -8.32
CA ASP A 25 -4.84 2.35 -8.28
C ASP A 25 -4.29 1.03 -8.79
N LEU A 26 -4.58 -0.04 -8.03
CA LEU A 26 -4.31 -1.41 -8.43
C LEU A 26 -5.62 -1.99 -8.95
N GLU A 27 -5.67 -2.21 -10.26
CA GLU A 27 -6.80 -2.87 -10.92
C GLU A 27 -6.42 -4.31 -11.24
N GLY A 28 -7.27 -5.24 -10.82
CA GLY A 28 -7.16 -6.65 -11.16
C GLY A 28 -8.51 -7.16 -11.63
N ASP A 29 -8.55 -7.57 -12.89
CA ASP A 29 -9.69 -8.33 -13.42
C ASP A 29 -9.51 -9.79 -13.03
N THR A 30 -10.47 -10.33 -12.28
CA THR A 30 -10.51 -11.76 -11.99
C THR A 30 -11.90 -12.30 -12.27
N VAL A 31 -11.97 -13.46 -12.91
CA VAL A 31 -13.23 -14.18 -13.09
C VAL A 31 -13.72 -14.53 -11.69
N TRP A 32 -14.97 -14.16 -11.38
CA TRP A 32 -15.53 -14.29 -10.03
C TRP A 32 -15.79 -15.78 -9.71
N ASN A 33 -14.73 -16.51 -9.37
CA ASN A 33 -14.77 -17.92 -8.98
C ASN A 33 -15.25 -18.04 -7.53
N LEU A 34 -16.57 -18.01 -7.34
CA LEU A 34 -17.15 -18.49 -6.08
C LEU A 34 -16.92 -20.00 -5.96
N ILE A 35 -16.80 -20.51 -4.73
CA ILE A 35 -16.86 -21.95 -4.46
C ILE A 35 -18.30 -22.43 -4.75
N ARG A 36 -18.59 -22.69 -6.01
CA ARG A 36 -19.89 -23.16 -6.54
C ARG A 36 -19.62 -24.18 -7.63
N SER A 37 -20.58 -25.08 -7.85
CA SER A 37 -20.49 -26.14 -8.86
C SER A 37 -20.67 -25.66 -10.30
N HIS A 38 -20.95 -24.38 -10.51
CA HIS A 38 -21.21 -23.77 -11.82
C HIS A 38 -20.66 -22.34 -11.85
N GLU A 39 -20.23 -21.91 -13.03
CA GLU A 39 -19.72 -20.55 -13.26
C GLU A 39 -20.87 -19.52 -13.16
N PRO A 40 -20.65 -18.37 -12.50
CA PRO A 40 -21.63 -17.31 -12.48
C PRO A 40 -21.73 -16.66 -13.87
N VAL A 41 -22.94 -16.62 -14.38
CA VAL A 41 -23.32 -15.95 -15.63
C VAL A 41 -24.23 -14.77 -15.33
N ARG A 42 -24.27 -13.78 -16.22
CA ARG A 42 -25.22 -12.66 -16.14
C ARG A 42 -26.66 -13.17 -16.27
N ALA A 43 -27.64 -12.27 -16.10
CA ALA A 43 -29.07 -12.61 -16.19
C ALA A 43 -29.50 -13.22 -17.55
N ASP A 44 -28.64 -13.13 -18.57
CA ASP A 44 -28.82 -13.75 -19.89
C ASP A 44 -28.46 -15.26 -19.94
N GLY A 45 -27.85 -15.79 -18.87
CA GLY A 45 -27.48 -17.20 -18.76
C GLY A 45 -26.30 -17.64 -19.64
N GLN A 46 -25.64 -16.72 -20.36
CA GLN A 46 -24.58 -17.03 -21.32
C GLN A 46 -23.32 -16.18 -21.13
N THR A 47 -23.45 -14.92 -20.71
CA THR A 47 -22.29 -14.03 -20.55
C THR A 47 -21.62 -14.29 -19.20
N PRO A 48 -20.31 -14.60 -19.16
CA PRO A 48 -19.59 -14.75 -17.90
C PRO A 48 -19.71 -13.51 -17.01
N PHE A 49 -19.82 -13.73 -15.70
CA PHE A 49 -19.81 -12.66 -14.72
C PHE A 49 -18.37 -12.27 -14.38
N ASP A 50 -17.90 -11.19 -15.00
CA ASP A 50 -16.61 -10.58 -14.66
C ASP A 50 -16.75 -9.67 -13.43
N SER A 51 -15.78 -9.74 -12.53
CA SER A 51 -15.66 -8.81 -11.43
C SER A 51 -14.31 -8.12 -11.48
N THR A 52 -14.35 -6.80 -11.64
CA THR A 52 -13.17 -5.96 -11.50
C THR A 52 -12.99 -5.62 -10.03
N LEU A 53 -11.84 -6.00 -9.47
CA LEU A 53 -11.42 -5.54 -8.15
C LEU A 53 -10.51 -4.33 -8.35
N THR A 54 -10.98 -3.17 -7.92
CA THR A 54 -10.18 -1.94 -7.87
C THR A 54 -9.80 -1.66 -6.43
N ILE A 55 -8.50 -1.61 -6.15
CA ILE A 55 -7.97 -1.11 -4.88
C ILE A 55 -7.40 0.29 -5.13
N SER A 56 -8.18 1.29 -4.75
CA SER A 56 -7.85 2.71 -4.92
C SER A 56 -7.39 3.38 -3.64
N ASP A 57 -6.82 4.58 -3.79
CA ASP A 57 -6.51 5.50 -2.70
C ASP A 57 -5.57 4.93 -1.61
N ILE A 58 -4.64 4.06 -2.00
CA ILE A 58 -3.63 3.55 -1.07
C ILE A 58 -2.64 4.67 -0.74
N GLN A 59 -2.78 5.22 0.46
CA GLN A 59 -1.90 6.23 1.01
C GLN A 59 -1.25 5.71 2.29
N TYR A 60 0.04 5.96 2.43
CA TYR A 60 0.83 5.57 3.59
C TYR A 60 1.56 6.77 4.17
N TRP A 61 1.43 6.94 5.48
CA TRP A 61 2.24 7.88 6.25
C TRP A 61 3.01 7.11 7.33
N ALA A 62 4.25 7.53 7.55
CA ALA A 62 5.11 6.97 8.58
C ALA A 62 5.86 8.05 9.33
N LEU A 63 5.97 7.88 10.64
CA LEU A 63 6.88 8.63 11.48
C LEU A 63 7.92 7.66 12.07
N SER A 64 9.18 8.02 12.00
CA SER A 64 10.27 7.23 12.58
C SER A 64 11.15 8.12 13.43
N PHE A 65 11.50 7.63 14.62
CA PHE A 65 12.52 8.21 15.49
C PHE A 65 13.72 7.27 15.51
N GLY A 66 14.94 7.80 15.48
CA GLY A 66 16.14 6.97 15.47
C GLY A 66 17.33 7.66 16.13
N LEU A 67 18.21 6.85 16.70
CA LEU A 67 19.53 7.24 17.17
C LEU A 67 20.56 6.76 16.14
N LYS A 68 21.46 7.63 15.72
CA LYS A 68 22.59 7.28 14.85
C LYS A 68 23.89 7.49 15.63
N TYR A 69 24.78 6.53 15.51
CA TYR A 69 26.11 6.56 16.09
C TYR A 69 27.14 6.41 14.97
N ALA A 70 28.13 7.31 14.93
CA ALA A 70 29.26 7.25 14.03
C ALA A 70 30.51 6.78 14.80
N PHE A 71 31.14 5.71 14.33
CA PHE A 71 32.35 5.13 14.93
C PHE A 71 33.60 5.91 14.50
#